data_AF-A0A7J7S952-F1
#
_entry.id   AF-A0A7J7S952-F1
#
_cell.length_a   1.000
_cell.length_b   1.000
_cell.length_c   1.000
_cell.angle_alpha   90.00
_cell.angle_beta   90.00
_cell.angle_gamma   90.00
#
_symmetry.space_group_name_H-M   'P 1'
#
loop_
_entity.id
_entity.type
_entity.pdbx_description
1 polymer ?
#
loop_
_entity_poly.entity_id
_entity_poly.type
_entity_poly.pdbx_seq_one_letter_code
_entity_poly.pdbx_strand_id
1 'polypeptide(L)'
;MQSCESSGDSADDPLSRGLRRRGQPRVVVIGAGLAGLAAAKALLEQGFTDVTVLEASSRIGGRVQSVKLGHATFELGATWIHGSHGNPIYHLAEANGLLEETTDGERSVGRISLYSKNGVACYLTNRGRRIPKDVVEEFSDLYNEVYNLTQEFFRHGKPVNAESQNSVGVFTREKVRNRIRDDPDDPETTKRLKLAMIQQYLKEPFWGPECNSLQFVWEDEAESCTLTYPPELWYRKICGFDVLYPPERYGHVLSGWICGEEALVMEKCDDEAVAEICTEMLRQFTGNPNIPKPRRILRSAWGSNSYFRGSYSYTQVGSSGADVEKLAKPLPYTESSKMAPMQVLFSGEATHRKYYSTTHGALLSGQREAARLIEMYRDLFQQGT
;
A
#
# COMPACT_ATOMS: atom_id res chain seq x y z
N MET A 1 -7.95 60.14 -50.23
CA MET A 1 -7.64 61.10 -49.17
C MET A 1 -6.91 60.34 -48.07
N GLN A 2 -5.68 60.75 -47.77
CA GLN A 2 -4.86 60.52 -46.54
C GLN A 2 -4.75 59.07 -46.01
N SER A 3 -3.64 58.37 -46.30
CA SER A 3 -2.39 58.24 -45.49
C SER A 3 -2.55 57.24 -44.32
N CYS A 4 -1.65 56.32 -43.97
CA CYS A 4 -0.22 56.14 -44.21
C CYS A 4 0.14 54.66 -43.99
N GLU A 5 1.26 54.24 -44.59
CA GLU A 5 1.95 52.97 -44.38
C GLU A 5 2.52 52.82 -42.95
N SER A 6 2.63 51.60 -42.44
CA SER A 6 3.95 50.95 -42.20
C SER A 6 3.83 49.63 -41.44
N SER A 7 4.61 48.68 -41.94
CA SER A 7 5.02 47.38 -41.43
C SER A 7 5.61 47.40 -40.02
N GLY A 8 5.42 46.31 -39.28
CA GLY A 8 6.19 46.02 -38.07
C GLY A 8 5.86 44.65 -37.49
N ASP A 9 6.64 43.66 -37.89
CA ASP A 9 6.81 42.39 -37.18
C ASP A 9 7.36 42.72 -35.77
N SER A 10 6.65 42.32 -34.71
CA SER A 10 7.17 42.50 -33.34
C SER A 10 6.83 41.29 -32.47
N ALA A 11 7.91 40.56 -32.18
CA ALA A 11 8.07 39.50 -31.21
C ALA A 11 7.42 39.80 -29.84
N ASP A 12 7.03 38.70 -29.18
CA ASP A 12 6.98 38.49 -27.73
C ASP A 12 6.91 39.77 -26.89
N ASP A 13 5.71 40.14 -26.44
CA ASP A 13 5.53 41.12 -25.38
C ASP A 13 6.03 40.53 -24.03
N PRO A 14 7.19 40.98 -23.52
CA PRO A 14 7.78 40.44 -22.29
C PRO A 14 7.09 40.99 -21.02
N LEU A 15 6.10 41.88 -21.16
CA LEU A 15 5.50 42.64 -20.06
C LEU A 15 4.18 42.04 -19.54
N SER A 16 3.71 40.92 -20.11
CA SER A 16 2.60 40.14 -19.55
C SER A 16 3.01 39.25 -18.35
N ARG A 17 4.29 39.28 -17.93
CA ARG A 17 4.74 38.74 -16.63
C ARG A 17 4.14 39.57 -15.49
N GLY A 18 2.89 39.24 -15.15
CA GLY A 18 2.17 39.79 -14.01
C GLY A 18 3.04 39.87 -12.77
N LEU A 19 2.86 40.94 -12.00
CA LEU A 19 3.61 41.32 -10.81
C LEU A 19 4.09 40.12 -9.98
N ARG A 20 5.30 39.64 -10.29
CA ARG A 20 6.03 38.78 -9.36
C ARG A 20 6.30 39.65 -8.14
N ARG A 21 5.78 39.27 -6.97
CA ARG A 21 6.26 39.81 -5.70
C ARG A 21 7.77 39.55 -5.69
N ARG A 22 8.58 40.59 -5.93
CA ARG A 22 10.04 40.51 -5.95
C ARG A 22 10.47 39.80 -4.66
N GLY A 23 10.95 38.56 -4.77
CA GLY A 23 11.40 37.77 -3.63
C GLY A 23 10.99 36.29 -3.69
N GLN A 24 9.79 35.93 -4.13
CA GLN A 24 9.34 34.53 -3.96
C GLN A 24 10.07 33.52 -4.86
N PRO A 25 10.43 32.34 -4.32
CA PRO A 25 11.10 31.30 -5.09
C PRO A 25 10.15 30.61 -6.06
N ARG A 26 10.72 30.13 -7.16
CA ARG A 26 10.04 29.21 -8.06
C ARG A 26 10.21 27.79 -7.54
N VAL A 27 9.10 27.12 -7.24
CA VAL A 27 9.09 25.74 -6.75
C VAL A 27 8.47 24.83 -7.81
N VAL A 28 9.19 23.77 -8.14
CA VAL A 28 8.68 22.71 -9.02
C VAL A 28 8.51 21.44 -8.19
N VAL A 29 7.28 20.92 -8.16
CA VAL A 29 6.95 19.64 -7.54
C VAL A 29 6.84 18.59 -8.64
N ILE A 30 7.67 17.55 -8.56
CA ILE A 30 7.68 16.45 -9.54
C ILE A 30 6.91 15.26 -8.96
N GLY A 31 5.80 14.90 -9.62
CA GLY A 31 4.84 13.88 -9.22
C GLY A 31 3.60 14.47 -8.55
N ALA A 32 2.43 14.30 -9.16
CA ALA A 32 1.12 14.64 -8.60
C ALA A 32 0.50 13.46 -7.83
N GLY A 33 1.33 12.68 -7.14
CA GLY A 33 0.89 11.75 -6.11
C GLY A 33 0.54 12.47 -4.81
N LEU A 34 0.05 11.71 -3.82
CA LEU A 34 -0.38 12.26 -2.54
C LEU A 34 0.69 13.11 -1.83
N ALA A 35 1.97 12.71 -1.89
CA ALA A 35 3.08 13.49 -1.33
C ALA A 35 3.29 14.84 -2.06
N GLY A 36 3.34 14.83 -3.39
CA GLY A 36 3.54 16.06 -4.17
C GLY A 36 2.36 17.02 -4.06
N LEU A 37 1.13 16.50 -4.11
CA LEU A 37 -0.07 17.32 -3.91
C LEU A 37 -0.12 17.91 -2.49
N ALA A 38 0.27 17.14 -1.47
CA ALA A 38 0.37 17.65 -0.10
C ALA A 38 1.43 18.75 0.04
N ALA A 39 2.59 18.59 -0.61
CA ALA A 39 3.63 19.61 -0.63
C ALA A 39 3.16 20.90 -1.32
N ALA A 40 2.57 20.78 -2.51
CA ALA A 40 2.05 21.92 -3.26
C ALA A 40 0.96 22.67 -2.47
N LYS A 41 -0.01 21.94 -1.89
CA LYS A 41 -1.05 22.51 -1.04
C LYS A 41 -0.44 23.29 0.14
N ALA A 42 0.48 22.69 0.88
CA ALA A 42 1.11 23.32 2.04
C ALA A 42 1.89 24.59 1.67
N LEU A 43 2.59 24.60 0.52
CA LEU A 43 3.29 25.79 0.02
C LEU A 43 2.31 26.93 -0.35
N LEU A 44 1.24 26.60 -1.08
CA LEU A 44 0.21 27.57 -1.48
C LEU A 44 -0.49 28.18 -0.26
N GLU A 45 -0.79 27.38 0.76
CA GLU A 45 -1.38 27.85 2.03
C GLU A 45 -0.47 28.78 2.82
N GLN A 46 0.85 28.68 2.62
CA GLN A 46 1.83 29.61 3.19
C GLN A 46 2.14 30.80 2.27
N GLY A 47 1.34 30.98 1.22
CA GLY A 47 1.39 32.13 0.33
C GLY A 47 2.47 32.08 -0.75
N PHE A 48 3.09 30.92 -1.00
CA PHE A 48 3.93 30.74 -2.19
C PHE A 48 3.06 30.82 -3.44
N THR A 49 3.49 31.60 -4.44
CA THR A 49 2.67 31.88 -5.64
C THR A 49 3.24 31.31 -6.94
N ASP A 50 4.53 30.97 -6.99
CA ASP A 50 5.20 30.37 -8.17
C ASP A 50 5.47 28.87 -7.93
N VAL A 51 4.40 28.08 -7.79
CA VAL A 51 4.45 26.62 -7.57
C VAL A 51 3.90 25.89 -8.79
N THR A 52 4.72 25.06 -9.44
CA THR A 52 4.32 24.23 -10.58
C THR A 52 4.37 22.74 -10.21
N VAL A 53 3.30 21.99 -10.46
CA VAL A 53 3.28 20.53 -10.30
C VAL A 53 3.41 19.86 -11.67
N LEU A 54 4.36 18.95 -11.82
CA LEU A 54 4.58 18.16 -13.03
C LEU A 54 4.20 16.71 -12.77
N GLU A 55 3.32 16.13 -13.59
CA GLU A 55 2.90 14.73 -13.51
C GLU A 55 3.21 14.04 -14.83
N ALA A 56 3.82 12.87 -14.76
CA ALA A 56 4.24 12.13 -15.95
C ALA A 56 3.10 11.32 -16.57
N SER A 57 2.14 10.89 -15.75
CA SER A 57 0.96 10.15 -16.22
C SER A 57 -0.19 11.07 -16.66
N SER A 58 -1.21 10.50 -17.29
CA SER A 58 -2.41 11.24 -17.72
C SER A 58 -3.38 11.57 -16.58
N ARG A 59 -3.05 11.21 -15.33
CA ARG A 59 -3.91 11.44 -14.15
C ARG A 59 -3.10 11.81 -12.92
N ILE A 60 -3.68 12.61 -12.04
CA ILE A 60 -3.15 12.84 -10.69
C ILE A 60 -3.55 11.69 -9.75
N GLY A 61 -2.93 11.64 -8.56
CA GLY A 61 -3.26 10.68 -7.48
C GLY A 61 -2.17 9.64 -7.21
N GLY A 62 -1.19 9.48 -8.10
CA GLY A 62 -0.10 8.51 -7.94
C GLY A 62 -0.64 7.07 -7.92
N ARG A 63 -0.46 6.35 -6.80
CA ARG A 63 -1.00 4.98 -6.60
C ARG A 63 -2.44 4.95 -6.08
N VAL A 64 -3.03 6.10 -5.74
CA VAL A 64 -4.47 6.20 -5.42
C VAL A 64 -5.22 6.28 -6.75
N GLN A 65 -6.10 5.31 -7.03
CA GLN A 65 -6.75 5.21 -8.33
C GLN A 65 -8.17 4.68 -8.21
N SER A 66 -9.13 5.62 -8.28
CA SER A 66 -10.55 5.31 -8.37
C SER A 66 -10.94 4.93 -9.81
N VAL A 67 -11.72 3.87 -9.96
CA VAL A 67 -12.32 3.38 -11.20
C VAL A 67 -13.81 3.27 -11.02
N LYS A 68 -14.58 3.84 -11.95
CA LYS A 68 -16.04 3.72 -11.95
C LYS A 68 -16.47 2.53 -12.80
N LEU A 69 -17.30 1.67 -12.23
CA LEU A 69 -17.93 0.56 -12.93
C LEU A 69 -19.44 0.59 -12.63
N GLY A 70 -20.22 1.00 -13.62
CA GLY A 70 -21.64 1.28 -13.41
C GLY A 70 -21.82 2.47 -12.46
N HIS A 71 -22.58 2.27 -11.38
CA HIS A 71 -22.83 3.28 -10.35
C HIS A 71 -21.82 3.23 -9.19
N ALA A 72 -20.96 2.19 -9.15
CA ALA A 72 -19.99 1.97 -8.09
C ALA A 72 -18.61 2.55 -8.45
N THR A 73 -17.89 2.98 -7.42
CA THR A 73 -16.49 3.39 -7.51
C THR A 73 -15.64 2.38 -6.74
N PHE A 74 -14.56 1.91 -7.37
CA PHE A 74 -13.61 0.96 -6.83
C PHE A 74 -12.21 1.59 -6.81
N GLU A 75 -11.41 1.29 -5.81
CA GLU A 75 -10.02 1.71 -5.71
C GLU A 75 -9.09 0.59 -6.19
N LEU A 76 -8.31 0.83 -7.24
CA LEU A 76 -7.28 -0.11 -7.73
C LEU A 76 -5.95 0.00 -6.95
N GLY A 77 -5.83 0.99 -6.07
CA GLY A 77 -4.70 1.15 -5.17
C GLY A 77 -5.08 2.03 -3.99
N ALA A 78 -4.30 1.97 -2.91
CA ALA A 78 -4.62 2.64 -1.64
C ALA A 78 -6.02 2.30 -1.09
N THR A 79 -6.35 1.02 -1.11
CA THR A 79 -7.63 0.42 -0.70
C THR A 79 -7.88 0.41 0.81
N TRP A 80 -6.91 0.84 1.62
CA TRP A 80 -6.95 0.80 3.09
C TRP A 80 -6.56 2.14 3.72
N ILE A 81 -7.23 2.49 4.81
CA ILE A 81 -6.79 3.54 5.74
C ILE A 81 -6.22 2.87 6.98
N HIS A 82 -4.93 3.08 7.25
CA HIS A 82 -4.21 2.46 8.36
C HIS A 82 -4.35 3.26 9.65
N GLY A 83 -5.34 2.92 10.46
CA GLY A 83 -5.49 3.39 11.84
C GLY A 83 -6.07 4.79 11.94
N SER A 84 -6.61 5.10 13.12
CA SER A 84 -7.27 6.38 13.41
C SER A 84 -6.33 7.37 14.09
N HIS A 85 -5.47 6.88 14.99
CA HIS A 85 -4.67 7.74 15.86
C HIS A 85 -3.55 8.46 15.11
N GLY A 86 -3.66 9.78 14.99
CA GLY A 86 -2.66 10.62 14.32
C GLY A 86 -2.58 10.40 12.81
N ASN A 87 -3.59 9.79 12.20
CA ASN A 87 -3.65 9.54 10.76
C ASN A 87 -4.46 10.66 10.06
N PRO A 88 -3.81 11.58 9.33
CA PRO A 88 -4.51 12.67 8.64
C PRO A 88 -5.48 12.19 7.54
N ILE A 89 -5.24 11.01 6.95
CA ILE A 89 -6.14 10.44 5.94
C ILE A 89 -7.44 9.93 6.58
N TYR A 90 -7.34 9.34 7.77
CA TYR A 90 -8.52 8.95 8.55
C TYR A 90 -9.39 10.16 8.86
N HIS A 91 -8.80 11.22 9.42
CA HIS A 91 -9.55 12.44 9.77
C HIS A 91 -10.09 13.16 8.55
N LEU A 92 -9.40 13.07 7.41
CA LEU A 92 -9.94 13.57 6.14
C LEU A 92 -11.18 12.78 5.72
N ALA A 93 -11.14 11.46 5.79
CA ALA A 93 -12.30 10.62 5.49
C ALA A 93 -13.47 10.91 6.46
N GLU A 94 -13.18 11.04 7.76
CA GLU A 94 -14.15 11.39 8.81
C GLU A 94 -14.81 12.75 8.54
N ALA A 95 -14.03 13.79 8.28
CA ALA A 95 -14.54 15.13 8.00
C ALA A 95 -15.40 15.21 6.73
N ASN A 96 -15.27 14.25 5.82
CA ASN A 96 -16.07 14.15 4.60
C ASN A 96 -17.20 13.11 4.71
N GLY A 97 -17.44 12.54 5.89
CA GLY A 97 -18.49 11.54 6.09
C GLY A 97 -18.28 10.26 5.28
N LEU A 98 -17.01 9.90 5.01
CA LEU A 98 -16.64 8.73 4.18
C LEU A 98 -16.35 7.48 5.01
N LEU A 99 -16.29 7.59 6.33
CA LEU A 99 -16.15 6.45 7.23
C LEU A 99 -17.54 5.87 7.52
N GLU A 100 -17.65 4.55 7.47
CA GLU A 100 -18.84 3.87 8.02
C GLU A 100 -18.87 4.05 9.55
N GLU A 101 -20.04 3.85 10.18
CA GLU A 101 -20.18 3.88 11.64
C GLU A 101 -19.24 2.85 12.26
N THR A 102 -18.07 3.28 12.70
CA THR A 102 -17.07 2.40 13.28
C THR A 102 -17.24 2.32 14.78
N THR A 103 -17.29 1.10 15.32
CA THR A 103 -17.30 0.86 16.77
C THR A 103 -15.96 1.27 17.38
N ASP A 104 -15.93 1.59 18.69
CA ASP A 104 -14.67 1.93 19.37
C ASP A 104 -13.62 0.80 19.28
N GLY A 105 -14.07 -0.45 19.13
CA GLY A 105 -13.22 -1.60 18.83
C GLY A 105 -12.52 -1.49 17.47
N GLU A 106 -13.25 -1.14 16.41
CA GLU A 106 -12.71 -0.96 15.05
C GLU A 106 -11.73 0.22 14.97
N ARG A 107 -11.92 1.26 15.79
CA ARG A 107 -10.95 2.36 15.94
C ARG A 107 -9.61 1.89 16.51
N SER A 108 -9.61 0.83 17.32
CA SER A 108 -8.41 0.26 17.95
C SER A 108 -7.69 -0.80 17.11
N VAL A 109 -8.33 -1.42 16.09
CA VAL A 109 -7.68 -2.46 15.27
C VAL A 109 -6.80 -1.92 14.13
N GLY A 110 -6.60 -0.60 14.07
CA GLY A 110 -5.51 0.00 13.29
C GLY A 110 -5.65 -0.06 11.77
N ARG A 111 -6.78 -0.53 11.20
CA ARG A 111 -7.06 -0.53 9.75
C ARG A 111 -8.58 -0.48 9.48
N ILE A 112 -9.00 0.37 8.54
CA ILE A 112 -10.37 0.39 7.99
C ILE A 112 -10.29 -0.04 6.53
N SER A 113 -11.00 -1.13 6.20
CA SER A 113 -11.28 -1.51 4.81
C SER A 113 -12.38 -0.60 4.26
N LEU A 114 -12.24 -0.15 3.02
CA LEU A 114 -13.28 0.68 2.36
C LEU A 114 -14.51 -0.12 1.91
N TYR A 115 -14.49 -1.46 2.01
CA TYR A 115 -15.49 -2.31 1.38
C TYR A 115 -16.08 -3.46 2.23
N SER A 116 -15.54 -3.72 3.43
CA SER A 116 -15.93 -4.84 4.35
C SER A 116 -17.03 -4.48 5.36
N LYS A 117 -18.01 -5.36 5.66
CA LYS A 117 -18.85 -5.31 6.88
C LYS A 117 -18.63 -6.56 7.74
N ASN A 118 -18.76 -6.38 9.06
CA ASN A 118 -18.59 -7.33 10.17
C ASN A 118 -19.13 -8.75 9.87
N GLY A 119 -18.22 -9.66 9.47
CA GLY A 119 -18.55 -10.99 8.99
C GLY A 119 -17.44 -12.00 9.26
N VAL A 120 -17.79 -13.29 9.31
CA VAL A 120 -16.87 -14.39 9.65
C VAL A 120 -16.18 -14.90 8.38
N ALA A 121 -14.84 -14.90 8.37
CA ALA A 121 -14.06 -15.46 7.26
C ALA A 121 -14.29 -16.98 7.11
N CYS A 122 -14.42 -17.45 5.87
CA CYS A 122 -14.56 -18.87 5.56
C CYS A 122 -13.23 -19.42 5.04
N TYR A 123 -12.60 -20.30 5.80
CA TYR A 123 -11.36 -20.96 5.42
C TYR A 123 -11.68 -22.27 4.71
N LEU A 124 -11.15 -22.44 3.51
CA LEU A 124 -11.41 -23.55 2.61
C LEU A 124 -10.10 -24.21 2.20
N THR A 125 -10.10 -25.53 2.14
CA THR A 125 -9.00 -26.28 1.56
C THR A 125 -9.19 -26.50 0.07
N ASN A 126 -8.10 -26.76 -0.66
CA ASN A 126 -8.13 -27.11 -2.09
C ASN A 126 -8.85 -28.44 -2.41
N ARG A 127 -9.41 -29.12 -1.41
CA ARG A 127 -10.28 -30.30 -1.53
C ARG A 127 -11.77 -29.98 -1.30
N GLY A 128 -12.15 -28.71 -1.27
CA GLY A 128 -13.54 -28.29 -1.07
C GLY A 128 -14.02 -28.42 0.38
N ARG A 129 -13.11 -28.51 1.35
CA ARG A 129 -13.46 -28.70 2.78
C ARG A 129 -13.33 -27.40 3.54
N ARG A 130 -14.30 -27.11 4.40
CA ARG A 130 -14.23 -26.00 5.35
C ARG A 130 -13.32 -26.37 6.52
N ILE A 131 -12.39 -25.48 6.87
CA ILE A 131 -11.59 -25.61 8.08
C ILE A 131 -12.44 -25.20 9.29
N PRO A 132 -12.51 -26.02 10.35
CA PRO A 132 -13.20 -25.68 11.59
C PRO A 132 -12.73 -24.35 12.18
N LYS A 133 -13.67 -23.58 12.74
CA LYS A 133 -13.43 -22.21 13.21
C LYS A 133 -12.44 -22.17 14.38
N ASP A 134 -12.59 -23.09 15.32
CA ASP A 134 -11.69 -23.35 16.45
C ASP A 134 -10.24 -23.56 16.01
N VAL A 135 -10.01 -24.41 15.00
CA VAL A 135 -8.66 -24.65 14.45
C VAL A 135 -8.04 -23.37 13.89
N VAL A 136 -8.86 -22.53 13.25
CA VAL A 136 -8.41 -21.25 12.69
C VAL A 136 -8.08 -20.25 13.80
N GLU A 137 -8.94 -20.14 14.82
CA GLU A 137 -8.73 -19.24 15.96
C GLU A 137 -7.46 -19.63 16.74
N GLU A 138 -7.28 -20.91 17.06
CA GLU A 138 -6.07 -21.42 17.71
C GLU A 138 -4.80 -21.13 16.90
N PHE A 139 -4.84 -21.36 15.58
CA PHE A 139 -3.70 -21.04 14.72
C PHE A 139 -3.43 -19.53 14.69
N SER A 140 -4.47 -18.72 14.62
CA SER A 140 -4.37 -17.26 14.62
C SER A 140 -3.73 -16.75 15.91
N ASP A 141 -4.14 -17.27 17.06
CA ASP A 141 -3.56 -16.94 18.37
C ASP A 141 -2.08 -17.32 18.43
N LEU A 142 -1.75 -18.54 18.02
CA LEU A 142 -0.37 -19.02 17.92
C LEU A 142 0.49 -18.11 17.02
N TYR A 143 -0.03 -17.76 15.84
CA TYR A 143 0.67 -16.89 14.90
C TYR A 143 0.88 -15.49 15.50
N ASN A 144 -0.15 -14.92 16.13
CA ASN A 144 -0.10 -13.61 16.78
C ASN A 144 0.90 -13.57 17.93
N GLU A 145 1.01 -14.65 18.72
CA GLU A 145 2.04 -14.76 19.74
C GLU A 145 3.45 -14.71 19.13
N VAL A 146 3.71 -15.48 18.07
CA VAL A 146 5.01 -15.47 17.40
C VAL A 146 5.27 -14.11 16.75
N TYR A 147 4.25 -13.51 16.14
CA TYR A 147 4.32 -12.17 15.55
C TYR A 147 4.69 -11.12 16.60
N ASN A 148 4.12 -11.20 17.82
CA ASN A 148 4.48 -10.30 18.91
C ASN A 148 5.95 -10.43 19.31
N LEU A 149 6.56 -11.62 19.21
CA LEU A 149 8.01 -11.78 19.38
C LEU A 149 8.80 -11.03 18.31
N THR A 150 8.23 -10.83 17.12
CA THR A 150 8.90 -10.10 16.03
C THR A 150 8.97 -8.59 16.27
N GLN A 151 8.14 -8.04 17.16
CA GLN A 151 8.16 -6.61 17.49
C GLN A 151 9.51 -6.17 18.08
N GLU A 152 10.21 -7.08 18.77
CA GLU A 152 11.55 -6.84 19.31
C GLU A 152 12.62 -6.71 18.21
N PHE A 153 12.37 -7.19 16.98
CA PHE A 153 13.27 -6.93 15.84
C PHE A 153 13.39 -5.43 15.56
N PHE A 154 12.29 -4.68 15.68
CA PHE A 154 12.30 -3.24 15.45
C PHE A 154 13.08 -2.48 16.53
N ARG A 155 13.10 -2.99 17.77
CA ARG A 155 13.78 -2.35 18.91
C ARG A 155 15.27 -2.71 18.98
N HIS A 156 15.61 -3.96 18.70
CA HIS A 156 16.95 -4.50 18.93
C HIS A 156 17.69 -4.95 17.66
N GLY A 157 17.08 -4.83 16.47
CA GLY A 157 17.69 -5.20 15.19
C GLY A 157 17.83 -6.72 14.97
N LYS A 158 17.46 -7.54 15.97
CA LYS A 158 17.43 -9.00 15.94
C LYS A 158 16.47 -9.50 17.04
N PRO A 159 15.83 -10.66 16.88
CA PRO A 159 15.06 -11.25 17.97
C PRO A 159 16.00 -11.84 19.02
N VAL A 160 15.46 -11.99 20.23
CA VAL A 160 16.06 -12.80 21.29
C VAL A 160 16.13 -14.25 20.79
N ASN A 161 17.35 -14.80 20.66
CA ASN A 161 17.66 -16.19 20.28
C ASN A 161 17.52 -16.58 18.78
N ALA A 162 17.63 -15.67 17.80
CA ALA A 162 17.85 -16.09 16.41
C ALA A 162 19.32 -16.22 16.06
N GLU A 163 19.66 -17.31 15.36
CA GLU A 163 20.90 -17.41 14.60
C GLU A 163 20.88 -16.36 13.47
N SER A 164 22.00 -15.67 13.31
CA SER A 164 22.06 -14.23 13.06
C SER A 164 21.82 -13.73 11.62
N GLN A 165 21.08 -14.44 10.75
CA GLN A 165 20.86 -13.99 9.35
C GLN A 165 19.47 -14.20 8.72
N ASN A 166 18.44 -14.56 9.50
CA ASN A 166 17.12 -14.88 8.94
C ASN A 166 16.17 -13.66 8.86
N SER A 167 15.36 -13.57 7.80
CA SER A 167 14.31 -12.55 7.68
C SER A 167 13.18 -12.77 8.71
N VAL A 168 12.39 -11.74 9.02
CA VAL A 168 11.20 -11.87 9.90
C VAL A 168 10.28 -13.00 9.42
N GLY A 169 10.10 -13.13 8.10
CA GLY A 169 9.30 -14.21 7.51
C GLY A 169 9.90 -15.61 7.73
N VAL A 170 11.23 -15.75 7.66
CA VAL A 170 11.91 -17.04 7.94
C VAL A 170 11.80 -17.39 9.42
N PHE A 171 12.08 -16.43 10.31
CA PHE A 171 11.94 -16.62 11.76
C PHE A 171 10.51 -17.03 12.14
N THR A 172 9.52 -16.30 11.64
CA THR A 172 8.10 -16.55 11.94
C THR A 172 7.71 -17.95 11.48
N ARG A 173 8.07 -18.33 10.25
CA ARG A 173 7.81 -19.66 9.71
C ARG A 173 8.41 -20.76 10.55
N GLU A 174 9.69 -20.63 10.92
CA GLU A 174 10.39 -21.64 11.69
C GLU A 174 9.79 -21.81 13.08
N LYS A 175 9.56 -20.70 13.79
CA LYS A 175 8.98 -20.71 15.14
C LYS A 175 7.56 -21.26 15.16
N VAL A 176 6.69 -20.84 14.24
CA VAL A 176 5.32 -21.37 14.14
C VAL A 176 5.35 -22.86 13.79
N ARG A 177 6.18 -23.28 12.82
CA ARG A 177 6.32 -24.68 12.42
C ARG A 177 6.76 -25.57 13.58
N ASN A 178 7.73 -25.14 14.38
CA ASN A 178 8.19 -25.91 15.53
C ASN A 178 7.10 -26.02 16.59
N ARG A 179 6.42 -24.92 16.94
CA ARG A 179 5.31 -24.94 17.91
C ARG A 179 4.18 -25.89 17.50
N ILE A 180 3.79 -25.92 16.22
CA ILE A 180 2.75 -26.85 15.73
C ILE A 180 3.21 -28.32 15.79
N ARG A 181 4.48 -28.59 15.47
CA ARG A 181 5.02 -29.96 15.50
C ARG A 181 5.09 -30.50 16.92
N ASP A 182 5.49 -29.64 17.85
CA ASP A 182 5.73 -29.99 19.25
C ASP A 182 4.44 -30.02 20.10
N ASP A 183 3.31 -29.53 19.58
CA ASP A 183 2.01 -29.54 20.25
C ASP A 183 1.50 -30.99 20.45
N PRO A 184 1.37 -31.50 21.69
CA PRO A 184 0.93 -32.88 21.92
C PRO A 184 -0.60 -33.07 21.80
N ASP A 185 -1.37 -31.98 21.87
CA ASP A 185 -2.84 -32.03 21.95
C ASP A 185 -3.47 -32.09 20.55
N ASP A 186 -2.78 -31.55 19.54
CA ASP A 186 -3.24 -31.59 18.15
C ASP A 186 -3.05 -32.97 17.49
N PRO A 187 -4.10 -33.56 16.89
CA PRO A 187 -3.94 -34.73 16.03
C PRO A 187 -3.16 -34.34 14.76
N GLU A 188 -2.47 -35.31 14.16
CA GLU A 188 -1.65 -35.11 12.94
C GLU A 188 -2.42 -34.44 11.79
N THR A 189 -3.72 -34.70 11.67
CA THR A 189 -4.59 -34.03 10.68
C THR A 189 -4.72 -32.53 10.95
N THR A 190 -4.85 -32.11 12.21
CA THR A 190 -4.92 -30.70 12.60
C THR A 190 -3.56 -30.04 12.42
N LYS A 191 -2.47 -30.72 12.80
CA LYS A 191 -1.10 -30.22 12.57
C LYS A 191 -0.84 -29.94 11.11
N ARG A 192 -1.24 -30.85 10.21
CA ARG A 192 -1.10 -30.64 8.75
C ARG A 192 -1.89 -29.43 8.25
N LEU A 193 -3.11 -29.24 8.74
CA LEU A 193 -3.90 -28.05 8.39
C LEU A 193 -3.23 -26.77 8.91
N LYS A 194 -2.83 -26.73 10.18
CA LYS A 194 -2.10 -25.60 10.78
C LYS A 194 -0.79 -25.29 10.01
N LEU A 195 -0.03 -26.32 9.62
CA LEU A 195 1.19 -26.17 8.81
C LEU A 195 0.91 -25.59 7.42
N ALA A 196 -0.17 -26.03 6.76
CA ALA A 196 -0.60 -25.48 5.47
C ALA A 196 -1.04 -24.00 5.59
N MET A 197 -1.68 -23.64 6.70
CA MET A 197 -2.11 -22.25 6.98
C MET A 197 -0.93 -21.28 7.14
N ILE A 198 0.26 -21.74 7.54
CA ILE A 198 1.47 -20.88 7.66
C ILE A 198 1.72 -20.09 6.37
N GLN A 199 1.64 -20.77 5.22
CA GLN A 199 1.93 -20.14 3.95
C GLN A 199 0.84 -19.12 3.58
N GLN A 200 -0.44 -19.40 3.88
CA GLN A 200 -1.52 -18.44 3.69
C GLN A 200 -1.33 -17.20 4.58
N TYR A 201 -0.98 -17.38 5.86
CA TYR A 201 -0.71 -16.26 6.79
C TYR A 201 0.56 -15.45 6.44
N LEU A 202 1.54 -16.06 5.76
CA LEU A 202 2.75 -15.36 5.30
C LEU A 202 2.60 -14.71 3.92
N LYS A 203 1.58 -15.07 3.13
CA LYS A 203 1.26 -14.44 1.83
C LYS A 203 0.49 -13.10 2.00
N GLU A 204 0.39 -12.61 3.24
CA GLU A 204 -0.40 -11.48 3.79
C GLU A 204 -1.85 -11.83 4.13
N PRO A 205 -2.10 -11.97 5.44
CA PRO A 205 -3.13 -11.25 6.17
C PRO A 205 -2.63 -10.26 7.21
N PHE A 206 -3.14 -9.03 7.18
CA PHE A 206 -2.87 -8.03 8.22
C PHE A 206 -4.12 -7.56 8.97
N TRP A 207 -5.19 -8.38 8.97
CA TRP A 207 -6.52 -8.01 9.45
C TRP A 207 -6.75 -8.27 10.95
N GLY A 208 -7.71 -7.51 11.49
CA GLY A 208 -8.47 -7.85 12.69
C GLY A 208 -9.57 -8.89 12.43
N PRO A 209 -10.27 -9.38 13.47
CA PRO A 209 -11.13 -10.56 13.40
C PRO A 209 -12.45 -10.45 12.61
N GLU A 210 -12.67 -9.47 11.72
CA GLU A 210 -13.95 -9.35 11.02
C GLU A 210 -13.78 -8.92 9.55
N CYS A 211 -14.21 -9.77 8.59
CA CYS A 211 -15.10 -9.46 7.45
C CYS A 211 -15.29 -10.64 6.44
N ASN A 212 -16.36 -10.58 5.61
CA ASN A 212 -16.82 -11.59 4.64
C ASN A 212 -15.80 -11.98 3.54
N SER A 213 -14.89 -12.92 3.82
CA SER A 213 -13.85 -13.36 2.87
C SER A 213 -13.79 -14.88 2.70
N LEU A 214 -13.32 -15.34 1.54
CA LEU A 214 -12.97 -16.73 1.23
C LEU A 214 -11.46 -16.87 1.31
N GLN A 215 -10.96 -17.60 2.30
CA GLN A 215 -9.52 -17.81 2.52
C GLN A 215 -9.11 -19.21 2.06
N PHE A 216 -8.02 -19.30 1.30
CA PHE A 216 -7.61 -20.52 0.60
C PHE A 216 -6.36 -21.13 1.23
N VAL A 217 -6.48 -22.40 1.62
CA VAL A 217 -5.39 -23.20 2.19
C VAL A 217 -5.09 -24.39 1.28
N TRP A 218 -3.86 -24.43 0.76
CA TRP A 218 -3.37 -25.55 -0.05
C TRP A 218 -2.81 -26.64 0.88
N GLU A 219 -3.50 -27.77 1.00
CA GLU A 219 -3.12 -28.82 1.97
C GLU A 219 -1.69 -29.38 1.74
N ASP A 220 -1.24 -29.41 0.48
CA ASP A 220 0.10 -29.89 0.10
C ASP A 220 1.23 -28.91 0.50
N GLU A 221 0.91 -27.69 0.90
CA GLU A 221 1.92 -26.74 1.41
C GLU A 221 2.46 -27.13 2.79
N ALA A 222 1.78 -28.02 3.52
CA ALA A 222 2.28 -28.55 4.80
C ALA A 222 3.63 -29.26 4.66
N GLU A 223 3.86 -29.89 3.50
CA GLU A 223 5.08 -30.66 3.19
C GLU A 223 6.13 -29.82 2.46
N SER A 224 5.74 -28.63 1.97
CA SER A 224 6.65 -27.76 1.21
C SER A 224 7.63 -27.01 2.12
N CYS A 225 8.89 -27.02 1.71
CA CYS A 225 9.94 -26.16 2.24
C CYS A 225 10.28 -25.00 1.28
N THR A 226 9.72 -24.98 0.06
CA THR A 226 10.00 -23.93 -0.94
C THR A 226 8.98 -22.79 -0.85
N LEU A 227 9.48 -21.56 -1.03
CA LEU A 227 8.70 -20.33 -0.97
C LEU A 227 8.16 -19.87 -2.32
N THR A 228 8.66 -20.48 -3.40
CA THR A 228 8.43 -20.07 -4.79
C THR A 228 7.63 -21.14 -5.51
N TYR A 229 6.66 -20.71 -6.30
CA TYR A 229 5.97 -21.59 -7.23
C TYR A 229 6.64 -21.55 -8.60
N PRO A 230 6.58 -22.66 -9.37
CA PRO A 230 6.75 -22.59 -10.80
C PRO A 230 5.84 -21.50 -11.42
N PRO A 231 6.27 -20.81 -12.49
CA PRO A 231 5.50 -19.70 -13.06
C PRO A 231 4.07 -20.05 -13.45
N GLU A 232 3.81 -21.28 -13.88
CA GLU A 232 2.47 -21.79 -14.24
C GLU A 232 1.52 -21.91 -13.04
N LEU A 233 2.06 -21.96 -11.82
CA LEU A 233 1.32 -22.04 -10.56
C LEU A 233 1.26 -20.70 -9.81
N TRP A 234 1.45 -19.57 -10.52
CA TRP A 234 1.43 -18.22 -9.93
C TRP A 234 0.18 -17.96 -9.06
N TYR A 235 -0.95 -18.53 -9.46
CA TYR A 235 -2.25 -18.36 -8.81
C TYR A 235 -2.31 -18.96 -7.40
N ARG A 236 -1.39 -19.87 -7.04
CA ARG A 236 -1.26 -20.38 -5.66
C ARG A 236 -0.86 -19.28 -4.67
N LYS A 237 -0.38 -18.14 -5.15
CA LYS A 237 -0.07 -16.94 -4.35
C LYS A 237 -1.31 -16.10 -4.02
N ILE A 238 -2.47 -16.38 -4.61
CA ILE A 238 -3.73 -15.75 -4.21
C ILE A 238 -4.17 -16.33 -2.87
N CYS A 239 -4.22 -15.50 -1.82
CA CYS A 239 -4.58 -15.93 -0.46
C CYS A 239 -6.07 -16.22 -0.30
N GLY A 240 -6.90 -15.57 -1.10
CA GLY A 240 -8.33 -15.56 -0.94
C GLY A 240 -9.00 -14.42 -1.70
N PHE A 241 -10.32 -14.34 -1.54
CA PHE A 241 -11.15 -13.28 -2.10
C PHE A 241 -12.00 -12.63 -1.01
N ASP A 242 -11.93 -11.31 -0.92
CA ASP A 242 -12.84 -10.52 -0.09
C ASP A 242 -14.12 -10.22 -0.87
N VAL A 243 -15.26 -10.33 -0.20
CA VAL A 243 -16.55 -9.90 -0.74
C VAL A 243 -16.71 -8.41 -0.48
N LEU A 244 -17.00 -7.64 -1.52
CA LEU A 244 -17.31 -6.22 -1.38
C LEU A 244 -18.76 -6.05 -0.94
N TYR A 245 -18.97 -5.24 0.11
CA TYR A 245 -20.26 -4.98 0.76
C TYR A 245 -20.49 -3.47 0.91
N PRO A 246 -21.73 -2.95 0.84
CA PRO A 246 -22.97 -3.65 0.53
C PRO A 246 -23.15 -4.00 -0.95
N PRO A 247 -23.77 -5.14 -1.29
CA PRO A 247 -24.02 -5.52 -2.68
C PRO A 247 -24.96 -4.54 -3.41
N GLU A 248 -25.82 -3.83 -2.69
CA GLU A 248 -26.66 -2.77 -3.25
C GLU A 248 -25.83 -1.61 -3.80
N ARG A 249 -24.64 -1.38 -3.23
CA ARG A 249 -23.70 -0.33 -3.65
C ARG A 249 -22.69 -0.83 -4.67
N TYR A 250 -22.08 -1.99 -4.42
CA TYR A 250 -20.95 -2.48 -5.20
C TYR A 250 -21.29 -3.61 -6.18
N GLY A 251 -22.47 -4.20 -6.06
CA GLY A 251 -22.84 -5.45 -6.73
C GLY A 251 -22.20 -6.68 -6.06
N HIS A 252 -22.28 -7.83 -6.75
CA HIS A 252 -21.63 -9.06 -6.29
C HIS A 252 -20.20 -9.11 -6.82
N VAL A 253 -19.27 -8.52 -6.05
CA VAL A 253 -17.86 -8.39 -6.45
C VAL A 253 -16.95 -9.12 -5.45
N LEU A 254 -15.99 -9.87 -6.01
CA LEU A 254 -14.89 -10.49 -5.27
C LEU A 254 -13.58 -9.75 -5.58
N SER A 255 -12.79 -9.46 -4.54
CA SER A 255 -11.48 -8.83 -4.64
C SER A 255 -10.40 -9.80 -4.16
N GLY A 256 -9.50 -10.18 -5.06
CA GLY A 256 -8.38 -11.06 -4.76
C GLY A 256 -7.07 -10.28 -4.59
N TRP A 257 -6.18 -10.81 -3.75
CA TRP A 257 -4.87 -10.22 -3.49
C TRP A 257 -3.77 -11.16 -3.97
N ILE A 258 -2.77 -10.59 -4.65
CA ILE A 258 -1.57 -11.30 -5.08
C ILE A 258 -0.34 -10.40 -4.90
N CYS A 259 0.78 -10.99 -4.51
CA CYS A 259 2.03 -10.30 -4.24
C CYS A 259 3.24 -11.05 -4.84
N GLY A 260 4.41 -10.42 -4.84
CA GLY A 260 5.66 -11.06 -5.24
C GLY A 260 5.83 -11.26 -6.76
N GLU A 261 6.77 -12.13 -7.13
CA GLU A 261 7.08 -12.46 -8.53
C GLU A 261 5.87 -13.08 -9.24
N GLU A 262 5.02 -13.82 -8.52
CA GLU A 262 3.80 -14.40 -9.05
C GLU A 262 2.80 -13.32 -9.53
N ALA A 263 2.78 -12.15 -8.88
CA ALA A 263 2.01 -11.01 -9.37
C ALA A 263 2.55 -10.50 -10.71
N LEU A 264 3.87 -10.47 -10.91
CA LEU A 264 4.48 -10.07 -12.19
C LEU A 264 4.24 -11.08 -13.31
N VAL A 265 4.08 -12.37 -12.97
CA VAL A 265 3.65 -13.40 -13.92
C VAL A 265 2.18 -13.16 -14.30
N MET A 266 1.30 -12.96 -13.31
CA MET A 266 -0.11 -12.64 -13.54
C MET A 266 -0.29 -11.40 -14.40
N GLU A 267 0.51 -10.35 -14.20
CA GLU A 267 0.44 -9.12 -14.97
C GLU A 267 0.64 -9.34 -16.49
N LYS A 268 1.40 -10.38 -16.89
CA LYS A 268 1.64 -10.75 -18.28
C LYS A 268 0.52 -11.57 -18.91
N CYS A 269 -0.36 -12.16 -18.10
CA CYS A 269 -1.52 -12.91 -18.59
C CYS A 269 -2.58 -11.96 -19.15
N ASP A 270 -3.37 -12.45 -20.09
CA ASP A 270 -4.60 -11.76 -20.51
C ASP A 270 -5.72 -11.92 -19.47
N ASP A 271 -6.72 -11.06 -19.58
CA ASP A 271 -7.82 -10.98 -18.62
C ASP A 271 -8.70 -12.24 -18.61
N GLU A 272 -8.83 -12.95 -19.74
CA GLU A 272 -9.64 -14.17 -19.84
C GLU A 272 -8.97 -15.35 -19.15
N ALA A 273 -7.65 -15.50 -19.32
CA ALA A 273 -6.86 -16.52 -18.65
C ALA A 273 -6.88 -16.34 -17.13
N VAL A 274 -6.74 -15.09 -16.64
CA VAL A 274 -6.84 -14.81 -15.20
C VAL A 274 -8.26 -15.11 -14.69
N ALA A 275 -9.30 -14.72 -15.43
CA ALA A 275 -10.69 -14.99 -15.05
C ALA A 275 -10.99 -16.50 -14.98
N GLU A 276 -10.51 -17.29 -15.94
CA GLU A 276 -10.66 -18.76 -15.93
C GLU A 276 -9.96 -19.37 -14.71
N ILE A 277 -8.70 -19.01 -14.47
CA ILE A 277 -7.91 -19.55 -13.34
C ILE A 277 -8.59 -19.21 -12.00
N CYS A 278 -9.03 -17.97 -11.79
CA CYS A 278 -9.75 -17.57 -10.59
C CYS A 278 -11.08 -18.33 -10.44
N THR A 279 -11.79 -18.59 -11.54
CA THR A 279 -13.05 -19.36 -11.53
C THR A 279 -12.79 -20.81 -11.12
N GLU A 280 -11.74 -21.43 -11.68
CA GLU A 280 -11.38 -22.81 -11.35
C GLU A 280 -10.91 -22.94 -9.90
N MET A 281 -10.15 -21.96 -9.39
CA MET A 281 -9.84 -21.89 -7.97
C MET A 281 -11.10 -21.83 -7.12
N LEU A 282 -12.05 -20.94 -7.45
CA LEU A 282 -13.30 -20.86 -6.70
C LEU A 282 -14.08 -22.19 -6.73
N ARG A 283 -14.19 -22.85 -7.88
CA ARG A 283 -14.85 -24.17 -8.00
C ARG A 283 -14.16 -25.22 -7.14
N GLN A 284 -12.83 -25.29 -7.21
CA GLN A 284 -12.02 -26.24 -6.44
C GLN A 284 -12.18 -26.06 -4.94
N PHE A 285 -12.01 -24.82 -4.44
CA PHE A 285 -12.01 -24.55 -3.01
C PHE A 285 -13.41 -24.55 -2.39
N THR A 286 -14.45 -24.22 -3.16
CA THR A 286 -15.84 -24.29 -2.68
C THR A 286 -16.48 -25.67 -2.87
N GLY A 287 -15.86 -26.55 -3.68
CA GLY A 287 -16.47 -27.83 -4.09
C GLY A 287 -17.68 -27.66 -5.01
N ASN A 288 -17.91 -26.47 -5.56
CA ASN A 288 -19.05 -26.18 -6.42
C ASN A 288 -18.62 -26.00 -7.89
N PRO A 289 -18.79 -27.00 -8.77
CA PRO A 289 -18.37 -26.91 -10.18
C PRO A 289 -19.22 -25.93 -11.00
N ASN A 290 -20.38 -25.50 -10.49
CA ASN A 290 -21.32 -24.66 -11.24
C ASN A 290 -21.06 -23.16 -11.08
N ILE A 291 -20.00 -22.74 -10.40
CA ILE A 291 -19.65 -21.32 -10.28
C ILE A 291 -19.41 -20.75 -11.69
N PRO A 292 -20.14 -19.69 -12.09
CA PRO A 292 -19.97 -19.07 -13.39
C PRO A 292 -18.71 -18.22 -13.43
N LYS A 293 -18.19 -17.98 -14.65
CA LYS A 293 -17.13 -16.99 -14.86
C LYS A 293 -17.57 -15.59 -14.45
N PRO A 294 -16.65 -14.74 -13.96
CA PRO A 294 -16.97 -13.35 -13.67
C PRO A 294 -17.37 -12.63 -14.96
N ARG A 295 -18.37 -11.74 -14.87
CA ARG A 295 -18.81 -10.93 -16.02
C ARG A 295 -17.73 -9.95 -16.48
N ARG A 296 -16.89 -9.49 -15.55
CA ARG A 296 -15.79 -8.54 -15.77
C ARG A 296 -14.68 -8.83 -14.78
N ILE A 297 -13.45 -8.56 -15.20
CA ILE A 297 -12.28 -8.53 -14.32
C ILE A 297 -11.67 -7.13 -14.36
N LEU A 298 -11.24 -6.65 -13.20
CA LEU A 298 -10.42 -5.45 -13.05
C LEU A 298 -9.20 -5.85 -12.24
N ARG A 299 -8.01 -5.47 -12.73
CA ARG A 299 -6.74 -5.77 -12.05
C ARG A 299 -5.77 -4.61 -12.18
N SER A 300 -4.94 -4.43 -11.16
CA SER A 300 -3.80 -3.52 -11.22
C SER A 300 -2.60 -4.21 -11.88
N ALA A 301 -1.75 -3.43 -12.54
CA ALA A 301 -0.45 -3.86 -13.04
C ALA A 301 0.66 -2.93 -12.54
N TRP A 302 0.85 -2.90 -11.21
CA TRP A 302 1.77 -1.96 -10.56
C TRP A 302 3.23 -2.25 -10.89
N GLY A 303 3.60 -3.54 -11.06
CA GLY A 303 4.96 -3.94 -11.36
C GLY A 303 5.41 -3.55 -12.77
N SER A 304 4.54 -3.74 -13.75
CA SER A 304 4.79 -3.44 -15.16
C SER A 304 4.61 -1.96 -15.52
N ASN A 305 4.04 -1.15 -14.61
CA ASN A 305 3.86 0.28 -14.84
C ASN A 305 5.22 1.02 -14.82
N SER A 306 5.55 1.71 -15.91
CA SER A 306 6.84 2.39 -16.09
C SER A 306 7.10 3.53 -15.10
N TYR A 307 6.06 4.15 -14.53
CA TYR A 307 6.18 5.25 -13.57
C TYR A 307 6.24 4.80 -12.10
N PHE A 308 5.75 3.59 -11.79
CA PHE A 308 5.70 3.08 -10.40
C PHE A 308 6.65 1.91 -10.16
N ARG A 309 6.76 0.97 -11.11
CA ARG A 309 7.65 -0.20 -11.09
C ARG A 309 7.53 -1.06 -9.82
N GLY A 310 6.34 -1.14 -9.26
CA GLY A 310 6.06 -1.84 -8.00
C GLY A 310 4.93 -1.19 -7.19
N SER A 311 4.58 -1.85 -6.09
CA SER A 311 3.43 -1.47 -5.26
C SER A 311 3.79 -0.52 -4.12
N TYR A 312 4.77 -0.85 -3.28
CA TYR A 312 5.22 -0.03 -2.14
C TYR A 312 6.56 -0.50 -1.57
N SER A 313 7.23 0.38 -0.83
CA SER A 313 8.50 0.07 -0.17
C SER A 313 8.33 -0.87 1.03
N TYR A 314 9.38 -1.63 1.33
CA TYR A 314 9.53 -2.41 2.56
C TYR A 314 11.00 -2.43 2.97
N THR A 315 11.29 -2.69 4.25
CA THR A 315 12.68 -2.82 4.73
C THR A 315 13.22 -4.20 4.36
N GLN A 316 14.02 -4.28 3.30
CA GLN A 316 14.68 -5.52 2.89
C GLN A 316 15.72 -5.99 3.91
N VAL A 317 15.99 -7.30 3.96
CA VAL A 317 17.13 -7.86 4.71
C VAL A 317 18.42 -7.12 4.31
N GLY A 318 19.12 -6.61 5.31
CA GLY A 318 20.34 -5.80 5.13
C GLY A 318 20.11 -4.29 5.05
N SER A 319 18.85 -3.84 4.92
CA SER A 319 18.46 -2.43 5.04
C SER A 319 17.94 -2.09 6.43
N SER A 320 17.85 -0.80 6.74
CA SER A 320 17.37 -0.30 8.03
C SER A 320 16.58 1.01 7.91
N GLY A 321 15.99 1.47 9.01
CA GLY A 321 15.35 2.79 9.07
C GLY A 321 16.29 3.96 8.73
N ALA A 322 17.62 3.77 8.85
CA ALA A 322 18.60 4.77 8.46
C ALA A 322 18.65 4.98 6.93
N ASP A 323 18.32 3.97 6.13
CA ASP A 323 18.25 4.10 4.67
C ASP A 323 17.06 4.97 4.25
N VAL A 324 15.93 4.84 4.95
CA VAL A 324 14.75 5.69 4.77
C VAL A 324 15.07 7.15 5.11
N GLU A 325 15.79 7.38 6.21
CA GLU A 325 16.24 8.73 6.60
C GLU A 325 17.23 9.31 5.59
N LYS A 326 18.15 8.48 5.08
CA LYS A 326 19.09 8.88 4.02
C LYS A 326 18.35 9.28 2.75
N LEU A 327 17.31 8.54 2.35
CA LEU A 327 16.48 8.88 1.20
C LEU A 327 15.73 10.21 1.40
N ALA A 328 15.38 10.55 2.63
CA ALA A 328 14.69 11.80 2.98
C ALA A 328 15.63 13.02 3.08
N LYS A 329 16.95 12.89 2.87
CA LYS A 329 17.89 14.03 2.95
C LYS A 329 17.81 14.88 1.68
N PRO A 330 17.66 16.21 1.79
CA PRO A 330 17.65 17.10 0.63
C PRO A 330 19.04 17.19 -0.02
N LEU A 331 19.16 17.80 -1.19
CA LEU A 331 20.43 18.10 -1.86
C LEU A 331 20.51 19.60 -2.23
N PRO A 332 21.67 20.25 -2.08
CA PRO A 332 22.82 19.77 -1.31
C PRO A 332 22.48 19.65 0.19
N TYR A 333 23.07 18.67 0.87
CA TYR A 333 22.99 18.54 2.33
C TYR A 333 24.37 18.86 2.92
N THR A 334 24.46 19.89 3.75
CA THR A 334 25.70 20.24 4.45
C THR A 334 25.45 20.29 5.96
N GLU A 335 26.27 19.62 6.75
CA GLU A 335 26.24 19.71 8.23
C GLU A 335 26.81 21.05 8.75
N SER A 336 27.35 21.88 7.85
CA SER A 336 27.92 23.20 8.12
C SER A 336 26.86 24.30 8.10
N SER A 337 26.97 25.26 9.01
CA SER A 337 26.09 26.43 9.18
C SER A 337 26.12 27.44 8.03
N LYS A 338 27.00 27.26 7.02
CA LYS A 338 26.93 28.00 5.75
C LYS A 338 26.14 27.17 4.73
N MET A 339 24.84 27.06 4.94
CA MET A 339 23.95 26.26 4.07
C MET A 339 23.79 26.94 2.71
N ALA A 340 24.25 26.29 1.65
CA ALA A 340 23.72 26.54 0.31
C ALA A 340 22.21 26.20 0.31
N PRO A 341 21.36 26.94 -0.42
CA PRO A 341 19.93 26.68 -0.42
C PRO A 341 19.65 25.25 -0.89
N MET A 342 18.73 24.56 -0.21
CA MET A 342 18.25 23.24 -0.64
C MET A 342 17.66 23.37 -2.06
N GLN A 343 18.17 22.57 -3.00
CA GLN A 343 17.78 22.60 -4.41
C GLN A 343 16.85 21.45 -4.78
N VAL A 344 17.05 20.27 -4.18
CA VAL A 344 16.26 19.06 -4.43
C VAL A 344 15.83 18.48 -3.10
N LEU A 345 14.54 18.21 -2.96
CA LEU A 345 13.93 17.65 -1.75
C LEU A 345 13.18 16.37 -2.12
N PHE A 346 13.16 15.40 -1.21
CA PHE A 346 12.59 14.08 -1.46
C PHE A 346 11.38 13.83 -0.56
N SER A 347 10.23 13.58 -1.18
CA SER A 347 9.00 13.17 -0.51
C SER A 347 8.45 11.90 -1.16
N GLY A 348 7.50 11.25 -0.48
CA GLY A 348 6.94 9.96 -0.85
C GLY A 348 6.95 8.98 0.32
N GLU A 349 6.11 7.94 0.25
CA GLU A 349 5.98 6.94 1.34
C GLU A 349 7.32 6.32 1.73
N ALA A 350 8.20 6.04 0.77
CA ALA A 350 9.51 5.44 1.01
C ALA A 350 10.48 6.34 1.78
N THR A 351 10.13 7.63 1.97
CA THR A 351 10.92 8.61 2.73
C THR A 351 10.42 8.79 4.17
N HIS A 352 9.40 8.03 4.60
CA HIS A 352 8.79 8.20 5.93
C HIS A 352 9.08 7.00 6.84
N ARG A 353 10.08 7.12 7.73
CA ARG A 353 10.58 6.02 8.57
C ARG A 353 9.51 5.23 9.33
N LYS A 354 8.51 5.90 9.89
CA LYS A 354 7.45 5.26 10.70
C LYS A 354 6.26 4.73 9.90
N TYR A 355 5.98 5.34 8.74
CA TYR A 355 4.71 5.18 8.02
C TYR A 355 4.96 4.90 6.53
N TYR A 356 6.10 4.29 6.20
CA TYR A 356 6.40 3.83 4.85
C TYR A 356 5.33 2.84 4.39
N SER A 357 5.18 2.66 3.08
CA SER A 357 4.11 1.91 2.41
C SER A 357 2.68 2.46 2.51
N THR A 358 2.46 3.57 3.21
CA THR A 358 1.10 4.09 3.46
C THR A 358 0.82 5.44 2.78
N THR A 359 -0.48 5.72 2.56
CA THR A 359 -0.96 7.02 2.07
C THR A 359 -0.65 8.16 3.04
N HIS A 360 -0.89 7.97 4.34
CA HIS A 360 -0.62 9.00 5.33
C HIS A 360 0.88 9.30 5.47
N GLY A 361 1.75 8.29 5.36
CA GLY A 361 3.19 8.50 5.27
C GLY A 361 3.60 9.33 4.06
N ALA A 362 3.00 9.08 2.89
CA ALA A 362 3.20 9.91 1.70
C ALA A 362 2.75 11.36 1.93
N LEU A 363 1.53 11.57 2.45
CA LEU A 363 1.00 12.91 2.76
C LEU A 363 1.92 13.68 3.71
N LEU A 364 2.30 13.05 4.84
CA LEU A 364 3.16 13.66 5.87
C LEU A 364 4.55 13.98 5.31
N SER A 365 5.11 13.14 4.45
CA SER A 365 6.40 13.42 3.82
C SER A 365 6.35 14.64 2.87
N GLY A 366 5.22 14.86 2.18
CA GLY A 366 5.02 16.04 1.36
C GLY A 366 4.95 17.33 2.19
N GLN A 367 4.21 17.28 3.29
CA GLN A 367 4.14 18.38 4.26
C GLN A 367 5.51 18.68 4.89
N ARG A 368 6.30 17.64 5.18
CA ARG A 368 7.67 17.77 5.69
C ARG A 368 8.57 18.55 4.74
N GLU A 369 8.59 18.22 3.45
CA GLU A 369 9.43 18.94 2.48
C GLU A 369 8.92 20.37 2.22
N ALA A 370 7.60 20.59 2.23
CA ALA A 370 7.06 21.94 2.18
C ALA A 370 7.52 22.77 3.38
N ALA A 371 7.44 22.23 4.60
CA ALA A 371 7.88 22.91 5.82
C ALA A 371 9.36 23.30 5.77
N ARG A 372 10.23 22.41 5.27
CA ARG A 372 11.66 22.69 5.05
C ARG A 372 11.89 23.88 4.11
N LEU A 373 11.14 23.95 3.00
CA LEU A 373 11.22 25.09 2.08
C LEU A 373 10.71 26.38 2.72
N ILE A 374 9.59 26.31 3.43
CA ILE A 374 8.99 27.46 4.12
C ILE A 374 9.97 28.05 5.15
N GLU A 375 10.59 27.20 5.97
CA GLU A 375 11.57 27.59 6.98
C GLU A 375 12.80 28.24 6.31
N MET A 376 13.41 27.57 5.33
CA MET A 376 14.56 28.08 4.60
C MET A 376 14.31 29.47 4.00
N TYR A 377 13.15 29.68 3.38
CA TYR A 377 12.83 30.97 2.77
C TYR A 377 12.42 32.03 3.80
N ARG A 378 11.78 31.67 4.92
CA ARG A 378 11.54 32.62 6.02
C ARG A 378 12.86 33.17 6.57
N ASP A 379 13.85 32.31 6.79
CA ASP A 379 15.16 32.71 7.31
C ASP A 379 15.89 33.63 6.31
N LEU A 380 15.84 33.29 5.01
CA LEU A 380 16.44 34.12 3.96
C LEU A 380 15.78 35.50 3.83
N PHE A 381 14.47 35.62 4.05
CA PHE A 381 13.78 36.92 4.02
C PHE A 381 13.99 37.75 5.29
N GLN A 382 14.21 37.12 6.45
CA GLN A 382 14.48 37.84 7.71
C GLN A 382 15.94 38.28 7.84
N GLN A 383 16.89 37.58 7.22
CA GLN A 383 18.31 37.97 7.20
C GLN A 383 18.66 39.04 6.14
N GLY A 384 17.71 39.37 5.26
CA GLY A 384 17.87 40.35 4.17
C GLY A 384 17.28 41.75 4.46
N THR A 385 16.74 41.97 5.66
CA THR A 385 16.29 43.28 6.19
C THR A 385 17.19 43.69 7.33
#